data_AF-A0A7Y4ZXZ9-F1
#
_entry.id   AF-A0A7Y4ZXZ9-F1
#
_cell.length_a   1.000
_cell.length_b   1.000
_cell.length_c   1.000
_cell.angle_alpha   90.00
_cell.angle_beta   90.00
_cell.angle_gamma   90.00
#
_symmetry.space_group_name_H-M   'P 1'
#
loop_
_entity.id
_entity.type
_entity.pdbx_description
1 polymer ?
#
loop_
_entity_poly.entity_id
_entity_poly.type
_entity_poly.pdbx_seq_one_letter_code
_entity_poly.pdbx_strand_id
1 'polypeptide(L)'
;MANVDPNKYLKNKDIKAESKFSVLIAIVRMGLMLIGIIGIAMEMFRDNGWLSKLLGKLFESTTTMMFIPVIIFIIWLLNRWISSPNKSETKKSGDFPMYIMMAVGAYYLFRLYSTGAF
;
A
#
# COMPACT_ATOMS: atom_id res chain seq x y z
N MET A 1 -24.69 -41.33 1.81
CA MET A 1 -25.54 -40.24 1.31
C MET A 1 -25.01 -38.94 1.90
N ALA A 2 -24.62 -37.96 1.08
CA ALA A 2 -24.07 -36.70 1.57
C ALA A 2 -25.17 -35.93 2.33
N ASN A 3 -24.87 -35.53 3.56
CA ASN A 3 -25.78 -34.75 4.39
C ASN A 3 -25.86 -33.33 3.82
N VAL A 4 -26.88 -33.07 2.99
CA VAL A 4 -27.11 -31.75 2.40
C VAL A 4 -27.69 -30.87 3.49
N ASP A 5 -26.87 -29.96 4.03
CA ASP A 5 -27.30 -28.98 5.03
C ASP A 5 -28.48 -28.16 4.48
N PRO A 6 -29.70 -28.30 5.02
CA PRO A 6 -30.91 -27.66 4.50
C PRO A 6 -30.86 -26.13 4.62
N ASN A 7 -29.95 -25.61 5.45
CA ASN A 7 -29.83 -24.19 5.75
C ASN A 7 -28.65 -23.51 5.06
N LYS A 8 -28.00 -24.20 4.10
CA LYS A 8 -26.84 -23.71 3.36
C LYS A 8 -27.04 -22.32 2.73
N TYR A 9 -28.25 -22.02 2.29
CA TYR A 9 -28.59 -20.75 1.62
C TYR A 9 -29.20 -19.68 2.56
N LEU A 10 -29.65 -20.07 3.76
CA LEU A 10 -30.17 -19.12 4.76
C LEU A 10 -29.04 -18.24 5.34
N LYS A 11 -27.80 -18.76 5.38
CA LYS A 11 -26.62 -18.01 5.80
C LYS A 11 -26.30 -16.78 4.94
N ASN A 12 -26.79 -16.74 3.70
CA ASN A 12 -26.50 -15.66 2.75
C ASN A 12 -27.68 -14.69 2.58
N LYS A 13 -28.78 -14.90 3.32
CA LYS A 13 -30.03 -14.13 3.19
C LYS A 13 -29.84 -12.64 3.47
N ASP A 14 -28.87 -12.31 4.32
CA ASP A 14 -28.59 -10.94 4.76
C ASP A 14 -27.43 -10.27 4.00
N ILE A 15 -26.83 -10.97 3.03
CA ILE A 15 -25.77 -10.41 2.18
C ILE A 15 -26.41 -9.44 1.19
N LYS A 16 -26.47 -8.17 1.58
CA LYS A 16 -26.97 -7.09 0.72
C LYS A 16 -25.98 -6.85 -0.41
N ALA A 17 -26.50 -6.68 -1.62
CA ALA A 17 -25.69 -6.27 -2.77
C ALA A 17 -24.99 -4.93 -2.45
N GLU A 18 -23.71 -4.83 -2.78
CA GLU A 18 -22.99 -3.56 -2.62
C GLU A 18 -23.67 -2.46 -3.43
N SER A 19 -23.77 -1.26 -2.83
CA SER A 19 -24.31 -0.09 -3.51
C SER A 19 -23.39 0.30 -4.67
N LYS A 20 -23.97 0.70 -5.81
CA LYS A 20 -23.23 1.25 -6.96
C LYS A 20 -22.28 2.39 -6.57
N PHE A 21 -22.65 3.16 -5.54
CA PHE A 21 -21.82 4.23 -4.99
C PHE A 21 -20.59 3.71 -4.23
N SER A 22 -20.71 2.58 -3.51
CA SER A 22 -19.58 1.90 -2.85
C SER A 22 -18.55 1.46 -3.89
N VAL A 23 -19.02 0.84 -4.97
CA VAL A 23 -18.18 0.39 -6.09
C VAL A 23 -17.47 1.57 -6.75
N LEU A 24 -18.16 2.70 -6.98
CA LEU A 24 -17.55 3.90 -7.54
C LEU A 24 -16.42 4.44 -6.65
N ILE A 25 -16.65 4.53 -5.33
CA ILE A 25 -15.62 4.96 -4.38
C ILE A 25 -14.43 4.00 -4.39
N ALA A 26 -14.67 2.69 -4.44
CA ALA A 26 -13.60 1.69 -4.49
C ALA A 26 -12.72 1.87 -5.74
N ILE A 27 -13.33 2.14 -6.90
CA ILE A 27 -12.60 2.42 -8.15
C ILE A 27 -11.72 3.67 -8.00
N VAL A 28 -12.26 4.76 -7.43
CA VAL A 28 -11.48 5.99 -7.21
C VAL A 28 -10.31 5.76 -6.25
N ARG A 29 -10.53 5.04 -5.15
CA ARG A 29 -9.47 4.68 -4.19
C ARG A 29 -8.37 3.85 -4.85
N MET A 30 -8.76 2.86 -5.65
CA MET A 30 -7.83 2.02 -6.38
C MET A 30 -7.01 2.83 -7.40
N GLY A 31 -7.67 3.71 -8.17
CA GLY A 31 -7.01 4.60 -9.12
C GLY A 31 -5.98 5.51 -8.45
N LEU A 32 -6.34 6.15 -7.34
CA LEU A 32 -5.43 6.98 -6.55
C LEU A 32 -4.23 6.19 -6.04
N MET A 33 -4.45 4.98 -5.52
CA MET A 33 -3.35 4.13 -5.06
C MET A 33 -2.39 3.78 -6.19
N LEU A 34 -2.90 3.39 -7.36
CA LEU A 34 -2.07 3.06 -8.51
C LEU A 34 -1.20 4.24 -8.94
N ILE A 35 -1.79 5.44 -8.98
CA ILE A 35 -1.03 6.66 -9.33
C ILE A 35 0.03 6.96 -8.27
N GLY A 36 -0.28 6.77 -6.98
CA GLY A 36 0.69 6.90 -5.90
C GLY A 36 1.87 5.94 -6.06
N ILE A 37 1.60 4.67 -6.38
CA ILE A 37 2.64 3.66 -6.62
C ILE A 37 3.50 4.06 -7.82
N ILE A 38 2.88 4.46 -8.94
CA ILE A 38 3.60 4.87 -10.16
C ILE A 38 4.46 6.10 -9.89
N GLY A 39 3.92 7.13 -9.22
CA GLY A 39 4.66 8.34 -8.89
C GLY A 39 5.88 8.07 -8.01
N ILE A 40 5.71 7.25 -6.96
CA ILE A 40 6.84 6.81 -6.12
C ILE A 40 7.84 6.03 -6.96
N ALA A 41 7.40 5.07 -7.78
CA ALA A 41 8.30 4.29 -8.61
C ALA A 41 9.13 5.18 -9.54
N MET A 42 8.50 6.15 -10.21
CA MET A 42 9.19 7.10 -11.08
C MET A 42 10.24 7.93 -10.32
N GLU A 43 9.96 8.38 -9.10
CA GLU A 43 10.91 9.14 -8.26
C GLU A 43 12.04 8.24 -7.72
N MET A 44 11.72 6.99 -7.39
CA MET A 44 12.66 6.01 -6.86
C MET A 44 13.66 5.52 -7.91
N PHE A 45 13.17 5.22 -9.12
CA PHE A 45 13.93 4.54 -10.18
C PHE A 45 14.46 5.46 -11.29
N ARG A 46 14.14 6.76 -11.30
CA ARG A 46 14.77 7.69 -12.26
C ARG A 46 16.29 7.75 -12.08
N ASP A 47 16.98 8.26 -13.08
CA ASP A 47 18.41 8.56 -13.00
C ASP A 47 18.71 9.52 -11.83
N ASN A 48 19.70 9.16 -11.00
CA ASN A 48 19.99 9.83 -9.72
C ASN A 48 18.78 9.94 -8.77
N GLY A 49 17.83 9.00 -8.91
CA GLY A 49 16.67 8.85 -8.04
C GLY A 49 17.04 8.45 -6.61
N TRP A 50 16.02 8.38 -5.75
CA TRP A 50 16.22 8.09 -4.33
C TRP A 50 16.88 6.74 -4.09
N LEU A 51 16.54 5.71 -4.87
CA LEU A 51 17.12 4.38 -4.71
C LEU A 51 18.61 4.39 -5.05
N SER A 52 18.99 4.97 -6.20
CA SER A 52 20.37 5.07 -6.64
C SER A 52 21.23 5.82 -5.62
N LYS A 53 20.73 6.94 -5.10
CA LYS A 53 21.41 7.73 -4.05
C LYS A 53 21.58 6.96 -2.74
N LEU A 54 20.52 6.30 -2.28
CA LEU A 54 20.56 5.53 -1.04
C LEU A 54 21.52 4.34 -1.14
N LEU A 55 21.45 3.56 -2.23
CA LEU A 55 22.36 2.45 -2.45
C LEU A 55 23.80 2.95 -2.63
N GLY A 56 24.01 3.99 -3.43
CA GLY A 56 25.34 4.60 -3.62
C GLY A 56 25.96 5.00 -2.28
N LYS A 57 25.20 5.69 -1.43
CA LYS A 57 25.66 6.10 -0.09
C LYS A 57 25.92 4.91 0.84
N LEU A 58 25.16 3.83 0.73
CA LEU A 58 25.38 2.64 1.55
C LEU A 58 26.70 1.95 1.21
N PHE A 59 27.03 1.88 -0.08
CA PHE A 59 28.26 1.24 -0.56
C PHE A 59 29.46 2.19 -0.66
N GLU A 60 29.30 3.47 -0.32
CA GLU A 60 30.36 4.49 -0.39
C GLU A 60 31.54 4.21 0.56
N SER A 61 31.28 3.63 1.74
CA SER A 61 32.31 3.39 2.76
C SER A 61 32.06 2.13 3.59
N THR A 62 33.12 1.58 4.17
CA THR A 62 33.01 0.45 5.13
C THR A 62 32.14 0.79 6.33
N THR A 63 32.16 2.05 6.78
CA THR A 63 31.33 2.52 7.90
C THR A 63 29.84 2.53 7.53
N THR A 64 29.48 2.96 6.33
CA THR A 64 28.08 2.95 5.85
C THR A 64 27.57 1.53 5.59
N MET A 65 28.44 0.60 5.16
CA MET A 65 28.07 -0.81 5.01
C MET A 65 27.70 -1.47 6.35
N MET A 66 28.29 -1.02 7.46
CA MET A 66 27.94 -1.50 8.81
C MET A 66 26.50 -1.15 9.22
N PHE A 67 25.84 -0.22 8.52
CA PHE A 67 24.41 0.07 8.72
C PHE A 67 23.47 -0.90 8.01
N ILE A 68 23.95 -1.77 7.11
CA ILE A 68 23.10 -2.74 6.40
C ILE A 68 22.27 -3.61 7.38
N PRO A 69 22.85 -4.20 8.45
CA PRO A 69 22.07 -4.95 9.44
C PRO A 69 21.01 -4.09 10.14
N VAL A 70 21.32 -2.82 10.43
CA VAL A 70 20.38 -1.87 11.05
C VAL A 70 19.20 -1.60 10.12
N ILE A 71 19.46 -1.42 8.82
CA ILE A 71 18.42 -1.20 7.80
C ILE A 71 17.55 -2.44 7.66
N ILE A 72 18.13 -3.64 7.60
CA ILE A 72 17.38 -4.89 7.56
C ILE A 72 16.49 -5.02 8.81
N PHE A 73 17.02 -4.68 10.00
CA PHE A 73 16.24 -4.70 11.23
C PHE A 73 15.07 -3.72 11.20
N ILE A 74 15.28 -2.51 10.70
CA ILE A 74 14.21 -1.51 10.51
C ILE A 74 13.15 -2.01 9.53
N ILE A 75 13.55 -2.56 8.37
CA ILE A 75 12.62 -3.12 7.38
C ILE A 75 11.81 -4.27 7.99
N TRP A 76 12.46 -5.15 8.74
CA TRP A 76 11.79 -6.23 9.46
C TRP A 76 10.79 -5.70 10.48
N LEU A 77 11.15 -4.68 11.26
CA LEU A 77 10.28 -4.06 12.26
C LEU A 77 9.06 -3.41 11.61
N LEU A 78 9.26 -2.68 10.51
CA LEU A 78 8.17 -2.07 9.73
C LEU A 78 7.24 -3.14 9.15
N ASN A 79 7.79 -4.20 8.56
CA ASN A 79 6.99 -5.31 8.04
C ASN A 79 6.21 -6.00 9.17
N ARG A 80 6.82 -6.21 10.33
CA ARG A 80 6.17 -6.81 11.50
C ARG A 80 5.03 -5.94 12.00
N TRP A 81 5.20 -4.62 11.97
CA TRP A 81 4.17 -3.67 12.41
C TRP A 81 2.98 -3.66 11.45
N ILE A 82 3.23 -3.64 10.14
CA ILE A 82 2.20 -3.64 9.09
C ILE A 82 1.48 -5.00 8.99
N SER A 83 2.21 -6.10 9.16
CA SER A 83 1.72 -7.47 8.95
C SER A 83 1.20 -8.14 10.22
N SER A 84 1.06 -7.40 11.33
CA SER A 84 0.54 -7.97 12.58
C SER A 84 -0.90 -8.47 12.39
N PRO A 85 -1.19 -9.77 12.63
CA PRO A 85 -2.45 -10.38 12.23
C PRO A 85 -3.62 -9.84 13.06
N ASN A 86 -4.50 -9.09 12.40
CA ASN A 86 -5.80 -8.68 12.94
C ASN A 86 -6.72 -9.91 13.00
N LYS A 87 -6.65 -10.66 14.10
CA LYS A 87 -7.74 -11.57 14.47
C LYS A 87 -8.92 -10.71 14.93
N SER A 88 -9.91 -10.60 14.06
CA SER A 88 -11.23 -10.03 14.32
C SER A 88 -11.25 -8.50 14.48
N GLU A 89 -12.11 -7.90 13.65
CA GLU A 89 -12.46 -6.48 13.62
C GLU A 89 -11.40 -5.55 13.02
N THR A 90 -11.75 -5.06 11.83
CA THR A 90 -11.16 -3.95 11.09
C THR A 90 -11.01 -2.70 11.97
N LYS A 91 -9.97 -2.68 12.82
CA LYS A 91 -9.54 -1.45 13.47
C LYS A 91 -9.03 -0.49 12.38
N LYS A 92 -9.57 0.74 12.39
CA LYS A 92 -9.20 1.90 11.54
C LYS A 92 -7.68 2.12 11.35
N SER A 93 -6.83 1.58 12.22
CA SER A 93 -5.37 1.66 12.11
C SER A 93 -4.79 0.76 11.00
N GLY A 94 -5.50 -0.28 10.56
CA GLY A 94 -5.07 -1.15 9.45
C GLY A 94 -5.09 -0.46 8.09
N ASP A 95 -5.89 0.59 7.95
CA ASP A 95 -6.04 1.36 6.70
C ASP A 95 -4.97 2.47 6.55
N PHE A 96 -4.08 2.64 7.54
CA PHE A 96 -3.11 3.72 7.55
C PHE A 96 -2.16 3.71 6.33
N PRO A 97 -1.56 2.58 5.91
CA PRO A 97 -0.76 2.53 4.69
C PRO A 97 -1.56 2.91 3.45
N MET A 98 -2.83 2.47 3.38
CA MET A 98 -3.73 2.79 2.26
C MET A 98 -3.99 4.29 2.16
N TYR A 99 -4.31 4.97 3.27
CA TYR A 99 -4.53 6.42 3.25
C TYR A 99 -3.27 7.21 2.90
N ILE A 100 -2.09 6.79 3.38
CA ILE A 100 -0.81 7.40 2.96
C ILE A 100 -0.65 7.27 1.46
N MET A 101 -0.83 6.07 0.91
CA MET A 101 -0.66 5.83 -0.53
C MET A 101 -1.66 6.63 -1.36
N MET A 102 -2.91 6.79 -0.88
CA MET A 102 -3.89 7.66 -1.52
C MET A 102 -3.48 9.14 -1.48
N ALA A 103 -2.94 9.63 -0.36
CA ALA A 103 -2.46 11.01 -0.24
C ALA A 103 -1.27 11.28 -1.17
N VAL A 104 -0.34 10.32 -1.27
CA VAL A 104 0.77 10.40 -2.23
C VAL A 104 0.26 10.37 -3.67
N GLY A 105 -0.72 9.52 -3.98
CA GLY A 105 -1.38 9.49 -5.28
C GLY A 105 -2.07 10.82 -5.64
N ALA A 106 -2.76 11.43 -4.69
CA ALA A 106 -3.37 12.74 -4.88
C ALA A 106 -2.32 13.84 -5.10
N TYR A 107 -1.20 13.80 -4.39
CA TYR A 107 -0.07 14.71 -4.61
C TYR A 107 0.50 14.58 -6.01
N TYR A 108 0.78 13.36 -6.49
CA TYR A 108 1.30 13.14 -7.84
C TYR A 108 0.29 13.47 -8.93
N LEU A 109 -1.00 13.23 -8.71
CA LEU A 109 -2.06 13.73 -9.60
C LEU A 109 -2.04 15.26 -9.73
N PHE A 110 -1.95 15.95 -8.60
CA PHE A 110 -1.88 17.41 -8.58
C PHE A 110 -0.61 17.92 -9.25
N ARG A 111 0.54 17.29 -8.99
CA ARG A 111 1.82 17.59 -9.64
C ARG A 111 1.73 17.39 -11.16
N LEU A 112 1.16 16.29 -11.61
CA LEU A 112 0.97 16.01 -13.04
C LEU A 112 0.07 17.05 -13.70
N TYR A 113 -1.02 17.44 -13.05
CA TYR A 113 -1.91 18.47 -13.57
C TYR A 113 -1.24 19.85 -13.64
N SER A 114 -0.45 20.22 -12.63
CA SER A 114 0.16 21.55 -12.52
C SER A 114 1.46 21.70 -13.32
N THR A 115 2.25 20.63 -13.47
CA THR A 115 3.57 20.68 -14.11
C THR A 115 3.67 19.85 -15.40
N GLY A 116 2.66 19.03 -15.71
CA GLY A 116 2.64 18.17 -16.90
C GLY A 116 3.58 16.98 -16.85
N ALA A 117 4.31 16.78 -15.74
CA ALA A 117 5.32 15.75 -15.56
C ALA A 117 5.15 15.03 -14.21
N PHE A 118 5.63 13.78 -14.16
CA PHE A 118 5.70 12.96 -12.94
C PHE A 118 7.00 13.23 -12.16
#